data_AF-A0A415I6L5-F1
#
_entry.id   AF-A0A415I6L5-F1
#
_cell.length_a   1.000
_cell.length_b   1.000
_cell.length_c   1.000
_cell.angle_alpha   90.00
_cell.angle_beta   90.00
_cell.angle_gamma   90.00
#
_symmetry.space_group_name_H-M   'P 1'
#
loop_
_entity.id
_entity.type
_entity.pdbx_description
1 polymer ?
#
loop_
_entity_poly.entity_id
_entity_poly.type
_entity_poly.pdbx_seq_one_letter_code
_entity_poly.pdbx_strand_id
1 'polypeptide(L)'
;MTVGENIRRIRQERHLTQKQLGEMVGASEAYIRAYESGRRNPKPSSLEKIAAALAVNPEVLANSDFDGVKAMHRLFQVFRQYSGELFEYQDKDGNDMVGISFGTLTLMRSWLDRYEEYMEEVERCNEIKDVKKRGEALLQAEADFNLWMDIYPESEPWQDRLKIQKAHDDAMDKIGLNQKE
;
A
#
# COMPACT_ATOMS: atom_id res chain seq x y z
N MET A 1 -0.16 12.59 1.22
CA MET A 1 -1.62 12.43 1.28
C MET A 1 -2.03 12.37 2.75
N THR A 2 -3.15 12.97 3.14
CA THR A 2 -3.72 12.92 4.49
C THR A 2 -4.65 11.72 4.70
N VAL A 3 -5.11 11.47 5.95
CA VAL A 3 -6.03 10.35 6.26
C VAL A 3 -7.30 10.54 5.45
N GLY A 4 -7.80 11.78 5.44
CA GLY A 4 -8.98 12.17 4.68
C GLY A 4 -8.81 11.97 3.18
N GLU A 5 -7.63 12.29 2.64
CA GLU A 5 -7.32 12.07 1.23
C GLU A 5 -7.26 10.58 0.88
N ASN A 6 -6.67 9.73 1.73
CA ASN A 6 -6.66 8.28 1.53
C ASN A 6 -8.08 7.69 1.60
N ILE A 7 -8.88 8.08 2.60
CA ILE A 7 -10.29 7.68 2.71
C ILE A 7 -11.06 8.07 1.43
N ARG A 8 -10.88 9.31 0.98
CA ARG A 8 -11.55 9.82 -0.23
C ARG A 8 -11.13 9.05 -1.47
N ARG A 9 -9.82 8.87 -1.68
CA ARG A 9 -9.24 8.15 -2.81
C ARG A 9 -9.86 6.75 -2.92
N ILE A 10 -9.71 5.95 -1.86
CA ILE A 10 -10.18 4.56 -1.84
C ILE A 10 -11.70 4.50 -1.97
N ARG A 11 -12.45 5.38 -1.29
CA ARG A 11 -13.91 5.44 -1.46
C ARG A 11 -14.30 5.64 -2.93
N GLN A 12 -13.60 6.52 -3.65
CA GLN A 12 -13.87 6.79 -5.06
C GLN A 12 -13.49 5.61 -5.96
N GLU A 13 -12.37 4.95 -5.70
CA GLU A 13 -11.96 3.71 -6.37
C GLU A 13 -12.96 2.57 -6.13
N ARG A 14 -13.62 2.54 -4.96
CA ARG A 14 -14.72 1.62 -4.65
C ARG A 14 -16.08 2.08 -5.19
N HIS A 15 -16.14 3.20 -5.92
CA HIS A 15 -17.36 3.78 -6.47
C HIS A 15 -18.45 4.06 -5.43
N LEU A 16 -18.06 4.34 -4.18
CA LEU A 16 -18.99 4.65 -3.09
C LEU A 16 -19.21 6.16 -2.99
N THR A 17 -20.42 6.57 -2.64
CA THR A 17 -20.72 7.95 -2.21
C THR A 17 -20.36 8.18 -0.75
N GLN A 18 -20.18 9.44 -0.32
CA GLN A 18 -19.95 9.79 1.10
C GLN A 18 -21.09 9.28 1.99
N LYS A 19 -22.33 9.30 1.47
CA LYS A 19 -23.52 8.79 2.15
C LYS A 19 -23.45 7.27 2.35
N GLN A 20 -23.14 6.51 1.30
CA GLN A 20 -23.01 5.05 1.37
C GLN A 20 -21.91 4.64 2.36
N LEU A 21 -20.74 5.27 2.31
CA LEU A 21 -19.68 4.98 3.30
C LEU A 21 -20.15 5.30 4.72
N GLY A 22 -20.88 6.40 4.90
CA GLY A 22 -21.48 6.76 6.19
C GLY A 22 -22.43 5.68 6.71
N GLU A 23 -23.35 5.20 5.86
CA GLU A 23 -24.27 4.12 6.19
C GLU A 23 -23.54 2.84 6.60
N MET A 24 -22.46 2.46 5.88
CA MET A 24 -21.66 1.27 6.18
C MET A 24 -20.95 1.34 7.54
N VAL A 25 -20.51 2.53 7.96
CA VAL A 25 -19.74 2.70 9.22
C VAL A 25 -20.57 3.26 10.38
N GLY A 26 -21.87 3.48 10.17
CA GLY A 26 -22.76 4.09 11.17
C GLY A 26 -22.47 5.56 11.45
N ALA A 27 -22.09 6.33 10.42
CA ALA A 27 -21.81 7.75 10.47
C ALA A 27 -22.68 8.54 9.48
N SER A 28 -22.88 9.85 9.71
CA SER A 28 -23.59 10.69 8.74
C SER A 28 -22.70 11.06 7.56
N GLU A 29 -23.30 11.35 6.40
CA GLU A 29 -22.58 11.85 5.21
C GLU A 29 -21.71 13.08 5.55
N ALA A 30 -22.25 14.00 6.35
CA ALA A 30 -21.53 15.19 6.80
C ALA A 30 -20.28 14.84 7.62
N TYR A 31 -20.31 13.73 8.36
CA TYR A 31 -19.20 13.23 9.14
C TYR A 31 -18.10 12.65 8.26
N ILE A 32 -18.48 11.85 7.26
CA ILE A 32 -17.55 11.35 6.24
C ILE A 32 -16.89 12.51 5.49
N ARG A 33 -17.68 13.51 5.07
CA ARG A 33 -17.16 14.72 4.44
C ARG A 33 -16.16 15.47 5.34
N ALA A 34 -16.43 15.54 6.65
CA ALA A 34 -15.53 16.19 7.60
C ALA A 34 -14.20 15.42 7.73
N TYR A 35 -14.24 14.08 7.67
CA TYR A 35 -13.01 13.26 7.60
C TYR A 35 -12.25 13.47 6.30
N GLU A 36 -12.91 13.37 5.16
CA GLU A 36 -12.26 13.48 3.84
C GLU A 36 -11.66 14.87 3.55
N SER A 37 -12.18 15.91 4.20
CA SER A 37 -11.65 17.27 4.08
C SER A 37 -10.57 17.61 5.11
N GLY A 38 -10.21 16.68 6.00
CA GLY A 38 -9.25 16.92 7.08
C GLY A 38 -9.76 17.86 8.19
N ARG A 39 -11.02 18.31 8.13
CA ARG A 39 -11.64 19.13 9.20
C ARG A 39 -11.76 18.36 10.50
N ARG A 40 -11.76 17.03 10.42
CA ARG A 40 -11.77 16.13 11.56
C ARG A 40 -10.88 14.93 11.26
N ASN A 41 -10.17 14.43 12.27
CA ASN A 41 -9.49 13.15 12.19
C ASN A 41 -10.35 12.03 12.81
N PRO A 42 -10.47 10.87 12.16
CA PRO A 42 -11.12 9.70 12.75
C PRO A 42 -10.32 9.21 13.96
N LYS A 43 -11.02 8.74 15.00
CA LYS A 43 -10.38 8.00 16.10
C LYS A 43 -9.91 6.64 15.57
N PRO A 44 -8.94 5.96 16.21
CA PRO A 44 -8.50 4.63 15.78
C PRO A 44 -9.64 3.64 15.53
N SER A 45 -10.62 3.56 16.43
CA SER A 45 -11.79 2.70 16.25
C SER A 45 -12.73 3.12 15.11
N SER A 46 -12.75 4.41 14.73
CA SER A 46 -13.47 4.85 13.54
C SER A 46 -12.68 4.55 12.27
N LEU A 47 -11.35 4.67 12.32
CA LEU A 47 -10.46 4.35 11.22
C LEU A 47 -10.54 2.88 10.86
N GLU A 48 -10.53 1.99 11.86
CA GLU A 48 -10.73 0.54 11.66
C GLU A 48 -12.07 0.22 10.99
N LYS A 49 -13.17 0.85 11.44
CA LYS A 49 -14.48 0.67 10.80
C LYS A 49 -14.50 1.14 9.35
N ILE A 50 -13.85 2.27 9.07
CA ILE A 50 -13.73 2.80 7.70
C ILE A 50 -12.87 1.87 6.84
N ALA A 51 -11.74 1.39 7.36
CA ALA A 51 -10.88 0.42 6.67
C ALA A 51 -11.64 -0.87 6.34
N ALA A 52 -12.37 -1.41 7.32
CA ALA A 52 -13.21 -2.59 7.12
C ALA A 52 -14.32 -2.35 6.08
N ALA A 53 -15.00 -1.20 6.13
CA ALA A 53 -16.04 -0.84 5.15
C ALA A 53 -15.47 -0.66 3.72
N LEU A 54 -14.23 -0.18 3.60
CA LEU A 54 -13.53 -0.02 2.33
C LEU A 54 -12.80 -1.29 1.88
N ALA A 55 -12.81 -2.33 2.72
CA ALA A 55 -12.08 -3.58 2.54
C ALA A 55 -10.59 -3.34 2.25
N VAL A 56 -9.92 -2.56 3.10
CA VAL A 56 -8.48 -2.27 3.04
C VAL A 56 -7.83 -2.46 4.39
N ASN A 57 -6.51 -2.61 4.40
CA ASN A 57 -5.74 -2.65 5.65
C ASN A 57 -5.78 -1.25 6.34
N PRO A 58 -6.01 -1.15 7.66
CA PRO A 58 -6.04 0.13 8.38
C PRO A 58 -4.79 1.00 8.18
N GLU A 59 -3.62 0.39 7.98
CA GLU A 59 -2.36 1.10 7.73
C GLU A 59 -2.39 1.96 6.46
N VAL A 60 -3.17 1.54 5.45
CA VAL A 60 -3.38 2.30 4.22
C VAL A 60 -4.03 3.66 4.53
N LEU A 61 -4.96 3.70 5.49
CA LEU A 61 -5.64 4.93 5.88
C LEU A 61 -4.81 5.76 6.87
N ALA A 62 -4.07 5.11 7.78
CA ALA A 62 -3.28 5.76 8.83
C ALA A 62 -2.04 6.51 8.28
N ASN A 63 -1.58 6.15 7.09
CA ASN A 63 -0.40 6.72 6.42
C ASN A 63 -0.60 8.14 5.85
N SER A 64 -0.97 9.08 6.72
CA SER A 64 -1.45 10.40 6.33
C SER A 64 -0.48 11.56 6.43
N ASP A 65 0.71 11.30 6.92
CA ASP A 65 1.70 12.34 7.17
C ASP A 65 3.06 11.78 6.76
N PHE A 66 3.22 11.69 5.45
CA PHE A 66 4.36 11.06 4.80
C PHE A 66 5.07 12.11 3.96
N ASP A 67 6.21 12.57 4.46
CA ASP A 67 7.18 13.35 3.71
C ASP A 67 8.42 12.49 3.41
N GLY A 68 9.36 13.04 2.62
CA GLY A 68 10.58 12.32 2.27
C GLY A 68 11.41 11.89 3.50
N VAL A 69 11.40 12.68 4.58
CA VAL A 69 12.15 12.35 5.80
C VAL A 69 11.51 11.16 6.52
N LYS A 70 10.19 11.17 6.68
CA LYS A 70 9.43 10.05 7.27
C LYS A 70 9.53 8.79 6.43
N ALA A 71 9.57 8.93 5.10
CA ALA A 71 9.84 7.82 4.19
C ALA A 71 11.20 7.17 4.49
N MET A 72 12.25 7.98 4.61
CA MET A 72 13.59 7.49 4.96
C MET A 72 13.62 6.83 6.34
N HIS A 73 12.96 7.40 7.35
CA HIS A 73 12.90 6.78 8.68
C HIS A 73 12.26 5.39 8.65
N ARG A 74 11.24 5.16 7.81
CA ARG A 74 10.66 3.82 7.64
C ARG A 74 11.62 2.86 6.95
N LEU A 75 12.29 3.32 5.88
CA LEU A 75 13.32 2.50 5.25
C LEU A 75 14.44 2.14 6.23
N PHE A 76 14.83 3.06 7.13
CA PHE A 76 15.80 2.78 8.19
C PHE A 76 15.29 1.78 9.22
N GLN A 77 14.00 1.77 9.52
CA GLN A 77 13.39 0.77 10.41
C GLN A 77 13.43 -0.61 9.75
N VAL A 78 12.96 -0.70 8.51
CA VAL A 78 12.99 -1.95 7.73
C VAL A 78 14.42 -2.47 7.60
N PHE A 79 15.39 -1.63 7.26
CA PHE A 79 16.80 -2.01 7.11
C PHE A 79 17.40 -2.55 8.42
N ARG A 80 17.12 -1.92 9.55
CA ARG A 80 17.59 -2.38 10.86
C ARG A 80 16.97 -3.72 11.27
N GLN A 81 15.72 -3.95 10.88
CA GLN A 81 14.98 -5.16 11.26
C GLN A 81 15.27 -6.36 10.36
N TYR A 82 15.43 -6.16 9.06
CA TYR A 82 15.44 -7.24 8.06
C TYR A 82 16.79 -7.47 7.35
N SER A 83 17.89 -6.98 7.93
CA SER A 83 19.25 -7.11 7.38
C SER A 83 19.32 -6.82 5.87
N GLY A 84 19.48 -5.54 5.54
CA GLY A 84 19.55 -5.12 4.14
C GLY A 84 20.96 -4.89 3.62
N GLU A 85 21.08 -4.83 2.30
CA GLU A 85 22.27 -4.35 1.59
C GLU A 85 21.89 -3.18 0.68
N LEU A 86 22.80 -2.22 0.56
CA LEU A 86 22.69 -1.09 -0.37
C LEU A 86 23.71 -1.27 -1.48
N PHE A 87 23.31 -0.98 -2.71
CA PHE A 87 24.18 -1.08 -3.87
C PHE A 87 23.87 0.03 -4.88
N GLU A 88 24.88 0.43 -5.63
CA GLU A 88 24.71 1.35 -6.76
C GLU A 88 24.33 0.55 -8.00
N TYR A 89 23.44 1.10 -8.82
CA TYR A 89 23.13 0.55 -10.14
C TYR A 89 22.74 1.68 -11.10
N GLN A 90 22.78 1.42 -12.40
CA GLN A 90 22.27 2.34 -13.41
C GLN A 90 20.95 1.83 -13.96
N ASP A 91 19.96 2.71 -14.05
CA ASP A 91 18.70 2.38 -14.71
C ASP A 91 18.87 2.23 -16.23
N LYS A 92 17.79 1.88 -16.93
CA LYS A 92 17.78 1.70 -18.39
C LYS A 92 18.17 2.95 -19.18
N ASP A 93 18.08 4.12 -18.55
CA ASP A 93 18.40 5.43 -19.14
C ASP A 93 19.81 5.90 -18.74
N GLY A 94 20.56 5.09 -17.97
CA GLY A 94 21.92 5.36 -17.52
C GLY A 94 22.01 6.28 -16.30
N ASN A 95 20.89 6.53 -15.61
CA ASN A 95 20.90 7.34 -14.40
C ASN A 95 21.40 6.52 -13.21
N ASP A 96 22.26 7.12 -12.38
CA ASP A 96 22.76 6.49 -11.16
C ASP A 96 21.65 6.39 -10.11
N MET A 97 21.47 5.18 -9.58
CA MET A 97 20.43 4.82 -8.63
C MET A 97 21.02 4.07 -7.44
N VAL A 98 20.28 4.07 -6.33
CA VAL A 98 20.59 3.26 -5.15
C VAL A 98 19.54 2.17 -5.04
N GLY A 99 19.98 0.92 -5.11
CA GLY A 99 19.18 -0.24 -4.80
C GLY A 99 19.30 -0.64 -3.33
N ILE A 100 18.21 -1.19 -2.79
CA ILE A 100 18.17 -1.79 -1.45
C ILE A 100 17.62 -3.21 -1.59
N SER A 101 18.28 -4.18 -0.96
CA SER A 101 17.80 -5.55 -0.84
C SER A 101 17.58 -5.91 0.63
N PHE A 102 16.72 -6.88 0.91
CA PHE A 102 16.49 -7.41 2.25
C PHE A 102 16.54 -8.93 2.20
N GLY A 103 17.43 -9.54 2.98
CA GLY A 103 17.66 -10.99 2.94
C GLY A 103 16.52 -11.81 3.54
N THR A 104 15.76 -11.24 4.48
CA THR A 104 14.76 -11.99 5.28
C THR A 104 13.32 -11.53 5.09
N LEU A 105 13.09 -10.53 4.24
CA LEU A 105 11.75 -10.01 3.96
C LEU A 105 11.12 -10.74 2.76
N THR A 106 10.66 -11.97 3.00
CA THR A 106 10.10 -12.85 1.96
C THR A 106 8.90 -12.27 1.21
N LEU A 107 8.15 -11.36 1.84
CA LEU A 107 6.98 -10.72 1.24
C LEU A 107 7.36 -9.77 0.08
N MET A 108 8.62 -9.32 0.00
CA MET A 108 9.13 -8.57 -1.15
C MET A 108 9.01 -9.35 -2.45
N ARG A 109 9.08 -10.69 -2.38
CA ARG A 109 8.93 -11.53 -3.58
C ARG A 109 7.53 -11.41 -4.17
N SER A 110 6.49 -11.35 -3.34
CA SER A 110 5.11 -11.22 -3.81
C SER A 110 4.86 -9.87 -4.44
N TRP A 111 5.45 -8.81 -3.87
CA TRP A 111 5.38 -7.49 -4.48
C TRP A 111 6.12 -7.44 -5.81
N LEU A 112 7.32 -8.04 -5.91
CA LEU A 112 8.07 -8.15 -7.16
C LEU A 112 7.28 -8.91 -8.23
N ASP A 113 6.77 -10.11 -7.90
CA ASP A 113 5.99 -10.93 -8.83
C ASP A 113 4.77 -10.13 -9.35
N ARG A 114 4.03 -9.46 -8.46
CA ARG A 114 2.87 -8.63 -8.86
C ARG A 114 3.28 -7.41 -9.70
N TYR A 115 4.42 -6.79 -9.39
CA TYR A 115 4.94 -5.65 -10.13
C TYR A 115 5.37 -6.04 -11.55
N GLU A 116 6.01 -7.21 -11.72
CA GLU A 116 6.35 -7.75 -13.04
C GLU A 116 5.08 -7.96 -13.88
N GLU A 117 4.04 -8.57 -13.30
CA GLU A 117 2.73 -8.71 -13.96
C GLU A 117 2.12 -7.35 -14.36
N TYR A 118 2.19 -6.36 -13.47
CA TYR A 118 1.70 -5.00 -13.75
C TYR A 118 2.47 -4.35 -14.91
N MET A 119 3.79 -4.53 -14.98
CA MET A 119 4.59 -3.98 -16.07
C MET A 119 4.24 -4.64 -17.41
N GLU A 120 4.00 -5.94 -17.44
CA GLU A 120 3.50 -6.61 -18.65
C GLU A 120 2.09 -6.12 -19.05
N GLU A 121 1.21 -5.87 -18.09
CA GLU A 121 -0.11 -5.28 -18.35
C GLU A 121 0.02 -3.89 -18.98
N VAL A 122 0.92 -3.05 -18.46
CA VAL A 122 1.22 -1.72 -19.00
C VAL A 122 1.75 -1.81 -20.44
N GLU A 123 2.66 -2.75 -20.72
CA GLU A 123 3.17 -2.98 -22.07
C GLU A 123 2.04 -3.37 -23.04
N ARG A 124 1.19 -4.35 -22.67
CA ARG A 124 0.02 -4.74 -23.45
C ARG A 124 -0.96 -3.58 -23.67
N CYS A 125 -1.18 -2.74 -22.66
CA CYS A 125 -2.02 -1.55 -22.79
C CYS A 125 -1.43 -0.55 -23.81
N ASN A 126 -0.10 -0.38 -23.81
CA ASN A 126 0.58 0.54 -24.73
C ASN A 126 0.47 0.13 -26.21
N GLU A 127 0.20 -1.14 -26.50
CA GLU A 127 -0.06 -1.64 -27.85
C GLU A 127 -1.44 -1.23 -28.40
N ILE A 128 -2.36 -0.75 -27.54
CA ILE A 128 -3.69 -0.30 -27.96
C ILE A 128 -3.56 0.97 -28.81
N LYS A 129 -3.96 0.88 -30.09
CA LYS A 129 -3.88 1.97 -31.07
C LYS A 129 -4.82 3.14 -30.74
N ASP A 130 -6.00 2.85 -30.22
CA ASP A 130 -6.97 3.88 -29.85
C ASP A 130 -6.52 4.56 -28.55
N VAL A 131 -6.23 5.86 -28.64
CA VAL A 131 -5.65 6.63 -27.53
C VAL A 131 -6.57 6.65 -26.31
N LYS A 132 -7.89 6.73 -26.53
CA LYS A 132 -8.86 6.77 -25.43
C LYS A 132 -8.93 5.41 -24.74
N LYS A 133 -9.06 4.33 -25.51
CA LYS A 133 -9.08 2.96 -24.97
C LYS A 133 -7.77 2.60 -24.26
N ARG A 134 -6.63 3.04 -24.80
CA ARG A 134 -5.33 2.88 -24.14
C ARG A 134 -5.30 3.58 -22.79
N GLY A 135 -5.76 4.84 -22.73
CA GLY A 135 -5.84 5.59 -21.48
C GLY A 135 -6.72 4.90 -20.45
N GLU A 136 -7.90 4.42 -20.86
CA GLU A 136 -8.81 3.66 -19.99
C GLU A 136 -8.17 2.35 -19.48
N ALA A 137 -7.47 1.61 -20.34
CA ALA A 137 -6.80 0.36 -19.97
C ALA A 137 -5.62 0.58 -19.01
N LEU A 138 -4.81 1.62 -19.22
CA LEU A 138 -3.71 1.98 -18.32
C LEU A 138 -4.22 2.36 -16.93
N LEU A 139 -5.27 3.17 -16.86
CA LEU A 139 -5.90 3.54 -15.59
C LEU A 139 -6.47 2.31 -14.86
N GLN A 140 -7.02 1.35 -15.60
CA GLN A 140 -7.50 0.10 -15.01
C GLN A 140 -6.35 -0.76 -14.46
N ALA A 141 -5.26 -0.94 -15.22
CA ALA A 141 -4.09 -1.69 -14.74
C ALA A 141 -3.48 -1.06 -13.48
N GLU A 142 -3.36 0.26 -13.44
CA GLU A 142 -2.89 1.00 -12.26
C GLU A 142 -3.85 0.82 -11.07
N ALA A 143 -5.16 0.90 -11.30
CA ALA A 143 -6.17 0.69 -10.26
C ALA A 143 -6.13 -0.74 -9.70
N ASP A 144 -5.94 -1.75 -10.54
CA ASP A 144 -5.83 -3.14 -10.11
C ASP A 144 -4.54 -3.43 -9.33
N PHE A 145 -3.44 -2.77 -9.68
CA PHE A 145 -2.19 -2.83 -8.92
C PHE A 145 -2.31 -2.13 -7.56
N ASN A 146 -2.90 -0.94 -7.52
CA ASN A 146 -3.17 -0.23 -6.27
C ASN A 146 -4.13 -1.01 -5.37
N LEU A 147 -5.17 -1.61 -5.95
CA LEU A 147 -6.10 -2.48 -5.24
C LEU A 147 -5.36 -3.64 -4.57
N TRP A 148 -4.47 -4.31 -5.29
CA TRP A 148 -3.67 -5.40 -4.72
C TRP A 148 -2.87 -4.94 -3.50
N MET A 149 -2.26 -3.74 -3.56
CA MET A 149 -1.50 -3.18 -2.42
C MET A 149 -2.41 -2.77 -1.25
N ASP A 150 -3.55 -2.15 -1.53
CA ASP A 150 -4.46 -1.61 -0.52
C ASP A 150 -5.11 -2.73 0.35
N ILE A 151 -5.23 -3.94 -0.18
CA ILE A 151 -5.83 -5.09 0.50
C ILE A 151 -4.79 -6.12 0.97
N TYR A 152 -3.50 -5.78 0.96
CA TYR A 152 -2.47 -6.67 1.47
C TYR A 152 -2.58 -6.78 3.01
N PRO A 153 -2.44 -7.99 3.62
CA PRO A 153 -2.00 -9.26 3.05
C PRO A 153 -3.10 -10.17 2.46
N GLU A 154 -4.37 -9.77 2.45
CA GLU A 154 -5.46 -10.58 1.90
C GLU A 154 -5.30 -10.87 0.39
N SER A 155 -4.62 -9.98 -0.34
CA SER A 155 -4.23 -10.16 -1.74
C SER A 155 -3.03 -11.08 -1.96
N GLU A 156 -2.38 -11.58 -0.90
CA GLU A 156 -1.20 -12.44 -1.02
C GLU A 156 -1.55 -13.81 -1.64
N PRO A 157 -1.04 -14.12 -2.84
CA PRO A 157 -1.33 -15.39 -3.50
C PRO A 157 -0.67 -16.59 -2.79
N TRP A 158 0.45 -16.39 -2.10
CA TRP A 158 1.23 -17.46 -1.49
C TRP A 158 1.16 -17.43 0.03
N GLN A 159 0.15 -18.08 0.60
CA GLN A 159 -0.05 -18.15 2.06
C GLN A 159 1.14 -18.70 2.84
N ASP A 160 1.98 -19.53 2.21
CA ASP A 160 3.20 -20.04 2.84
C ASP A 160 4.27 -18.94 3.03
N ARG A 161 4.32 -17.92 2.17
CA ARG A 161 5.22 -16.76 2.36
C ARG A 161 4.86 -15.99 3.63
N LEU A 162 3.56 -15.79 3.92
CA LEU A 162 3.10 -15.18 5.17
C LEU A 162 3.50 -16.00 6.39
N LYS A 163 3.39 -17.34 6.32
CA LYS A 163 3.81 -18.22 7.41
C LYS A 163 5.31 -18.15 7.63
N ILE A 164 6.11 -18.14 6.56
CA ILE A 164 7.57 -18.03 6.63
C ILE A 164 7.96 -16.69 7.26
N GLN A 165 7.38 -15.59 6.79
CA GLN A 165 7.64 -14.27 7.35
C GLN A 165 7.30 -14.22 8.84
N LYS A 166 6.11 -14.71 9.22
CA LYS A 166 5.69 -14.75 10.61
C LYS A 166 6.63 -15.59 11.49
N ALA A 167 7.07 -16.74 10.99
CA ALA A 167 8.01 -17.59 11.73
C ALA A 167 9.38 -16.93 11.91
N HIS A 168 9.85 -16.19 10.90
CA HIS A 168 11.06 -15.37 11.00
C HIS A 168 10.88 -14.28 12.07
N ASP A 169 9.78 -13.53 12.03
CA ASP A 169 9.52 -12.43 12.97
C ASP A 169 9.43 -12.94 14.42
N ASP A 170 8.75 -14.07 14.65
CA ASP A 170 8.67 -14.74 15.95
C ASP A 170 10.05 -15.20 16.46
N ALA A 171 10.97 -15.58 15.55
CA ALA A 171 12.33 -15.96 15.91
C ALA A 171 13.17 -14.73 16.30
N MET A 172 13.05 -13.62 15.55
CA MET A 172 13.74 -12.36 15.84
C MET A 172 13.30 -11.73 17.16
N ASP A 173 11.99 -11.83 17.49
CA ASP A 173 11.43 -11.46 18.79
C ASP A 173 12.12 -12.23 19.94
N LYS A 174 12.28 -13.55 19.80
CA LYS A 174 12.83 -14.43 20.86
C LYS A 174 14.30 -14.17 21.16
N ILE A 175 15.07 -13.72 20.18
CA ILE A 175 16.50 -13.38 20.33
C ILE A 175 16.72 -11.90 20.69
N GLY A 176 15.64 -11.14 20.94
CA GLY A 176 15.69 -9.76 21.41
C GLY A 176 16.06 -8.73 20.36
N LEU A 177 15.92 -9.05 19.07
CA LEU A 177 16.26 -8.15 17.95
C LEU A 177 15.08 -7.30 17.47
N ASN A 178 13.85 -7.66 17.83
CA ASN A 178 12.69 -6.78 17.72
C ASN A 178 12.44 -6.14 19.09
N GLN A 179 12.92 -4.91 19.29
CA GLN A 179 12.52 -4.14 20.46
C GLN A 179 11.04 -3.78 20.31
N LYS A 180 10.18 -4.40 21.13
CA LYS A 180 8.80 -3.96 21.32
C LYS A 180 8.85 -2.68 22.16
N GLU A 181 8.79 -1.53 21.51
CA GLU A 181 8.36 -0.28 22.14
C GLU A 181 6.83 -0.16 22.11
#